data_AF-A0A820CCI6-F1
#
_entry.id   AF-A0A820CCI6-F1
#
_cell.length_a   1.000
_cell.length_b   1.000
_cell.length_c   1.000
_cell.angle_alpha   90.00
_cell.angle_beta   90.00
_cell.angle_gamma   90.00
#
_symmetry.space_group_name_H-M   'P 1'
#
loop_
_entity.id
_entity.type
_entity.pdbx_description
1 polymer ?
#
loop_
_entity_poly.entity_id
_entity_poly.type
_entity_poly.pdbx_seq_one_letter_code
_entity_poly.pdbx_strand_id
1 'polypeptide(L)'
;MDTYGYLYTLPFIPSSPQSNLVVAEDDGGSQSNFQITATFTVTQSMILVVTTYHPDDIGEFNISIHGPAQLSLTPYISTSNTVTNTNETTSVDTIATTTTTATTTISTTTTTSIITTATAVTTKRATKKSTKRTSRRTTKKSIRPTITTPTTDTTTTSGIQSSYSGALTEKSSSFMRPKQRGYGFYFLAIEVAISSSGIYTIICESGIDTYGCLYNESFLANSPNSKLIATDDDSGSKGNFKLIANLTTTESMILVVTTCNAEQTGAFKLIAYGPEKAILTPYVTIPLTTTSTSTTTSATKSRIGGR
;
A
#
# COMPACT_ATOMS: atom_id res chain seq x y z
N MET A 1 1.16 -15.98 -26.23
CA MET A 1 2.18 -16.44 -25.26
C MET A 1 1.49 -17.50 -24.46
N ASP A 2 2.09 -18.68 -24.38
CA ASP A 2 1.52 -19.79 -23.62
C ASP A 2 1.75 -19.53 -22.12
N THR A 3 0.70 -19.62 -21.31
CA THR A 3 0.75 -19.23 -19.89
C THR A 3 0.33 -20.36 -18.96
N TYR A 4 1.14 -20.56 -17.92
CA TYR A 4 0.90 -21.51 -16.85
C TYR A 4 0.51 -20.75 -15.57
N GLY A 5 -0.63 -21.08 -14.99
CA GLY A 5 -1.09 -20.56 -13.70
C GLY A 5 -0.93 -21.55 -12.56
N TYR A 6 -0.48 -21.07 -11.40
CA TYR A 6 -0.40 -21.84 -10.15
C TYR A 6 -1.04 -21.05 -9.01
N LEU A 7 -1.86 -21.72 -8.20
CA LEU A 7 -2.50 -21.14 -7.04
C LEU A 7 -2.02 -21.82 -5.77
N TYR A 8 -1.55 -21.05 -4.80
CA TYR A 8 -0.98 -21.52 -3.54
C TYR A 8 -1.73 -21.00 -2.32
N THR A 9 -1.74 -21.80 -1.25
CA THR A 9 -1.95 -21.28 0.10
C THR A 9 -0.67 -20.63 0.63
N LEU A 10 -0.80 -19.70 1.58
CA LEU A 10 0.36 -19.05 2.19
C LEU A 10 1.12 -20.00 3.13
N PRO A 11 2.47 -19.99 3.15
CA PRO A 11 3.36 -19.21 2.27
C PRO A 11 3.70 -19.93 0.96
N PHE A 12 4.03 -19.18 -0.10
CA PHE A 12 4.71 -19.74 -1.29
C PHE A 12 6.21 -19.86 -1.02
N ILE A 13 6.78 -21.03 -1.32
CA ILE A 13 8.20 -21.34 -1.10
C ILE A 13 8.84 -21.65 -2.46
N PRO A 14 9.56 -20.70 -3.09
CA PRO A 14 10.12 -20.91 -4.43
C PRO A 14 11.11 -22.08 -4.54
N SER A 15 11.85 -22.39 -3.47
CA SER A 15 12.75 -23.54 -3.41
C SER A 15 12.03 -24.89 -3.27
N SER A 16 10.72 -24.87 -3.04
CA SER A 16 9.85 -26.05 -2.98
C SER A 16 8.49 -25.72 -3.60
N PRO A 17 8.43 -25.56 -4.93
CA PRO A 17 7.23 -25.06 -5.63
C PRO A 17 6.05 -26.05 -5.62
N GLN A 18 6.22 -27.26 -5.08
CA GLN A 18 5.11 -28.19 -4.82
C GLN A 18 4.48 -27.99 -3.44
N SER A 19 5.17 -27.29 -2.53
CA SER A 19 4.65 -26.98 -1.20
C SER A 19 3.50 -25.98 -1.29
N ASN A 20 2.41 -26.27 -0.58
CA ASN A 20 1.21 -25.41 -0.49
C ASN A 20 0.49 -25.14 -1.82
N LEU A 21 0.85 -25.87 -2.89
CA LEU A 21 0.16 -25.81 -4.18
C LEU A 21 -1.27 -26.35 -4.02
N VAL A 22 -2.24 -25.59 -4.51
CA VAL A 22 -3.65 -25.95 -4.50
C VAL A 22 -4.07 -26.46 -5.87
N VAL A 23 -3.73 -25.72 -6.92
CA VAL A 23 -4.06 -26.05 -8.30
C VAL A 23 -3.05 -25.43 -9.25
N ALA A 24 -2.78 -26.11 -10.34
CA ALA A 24 -1.91 -25.69 -11.42
C ALA A 24 -2.61 -26.04 -12.74
N GLU A 25 -2.56 -25.14 -13.72
CA GLU A 25 -3.21 -25.30 -15.03
C GLU A 25 -2.43 -24.52 -16.10
N ASP A 26 -2.33 -25.04 -17.31
CA ASP A 26 -1.65 -24.42 -18.46
C ASP A 26 -2.57 -24.17 -19.66
N ASP A 27 -3.44 -25.12 -19.99
CA ASP A 27 -4.22 -25.07 -21.24
C ASP A 27 -5.74 -24.97 -21.02
N GLY A 28 -6.19 -24.76 -19.79
CA GLY A 28 -7.62 -24.71 -19.45
C GLY A 28 -8.41 -23.55 -20.07
N GLY A 29 -7.74 -22.52 -20.58
CA GLY A 29 -8.32 -21.30 -21.16
C GLY A 29 -8.14 -21.18 -22.68
N SER A 30 -8.54 -20.04 -23.24
CA SER A 30 -8.44 -19.82 -24.69
C SER A 30 -7.00 -19.51 -25.13
N GLN A 31 -6.60 -20.00 -26.31
CA GLN A 31 -5.30 -19.73 -26.93
C GLN A 31 -4.09 -20.24 -26.11
N SER A 32 -4.20 -21.42 -25.51
CA SER A 32 -3.15 -22.00 -24.64
C SER A 32 -2.79 -21.08 -23.49
N ASN A 33 -3.81 -20.63 -22.77
CA ASN A 33 -3.63 -19.88 -21.53
C ASN A 33 -4.29 -20.66 -20.41
N PHE A 34 -3.79 -20.51 -19.19
CA PHE A 34 -4.41 -21.15 -18.04
C PHE A 34 -5.83 -20.63 -17.77
N GLN A 35 -6.68 -21.49 -17.21
CA GLN A 35 -7.93 -21.09 -16.57
C GLN A 35 -8.11 -21.85 -15.25
N ILE A 36 -7.92 -21.15 -14.13
CA ILE A 36 -8.06 -21.74 -12.80
C ILE A 36 -9.48 -21.47 -12.26
N THR A 37 -10.15 -22.54 -11.80
CA THR A 37 -11.38 -22.43 -11.02
C THR A 37 -11.09 -22.83 -9.57
N ALA A 38 -11.32 -21.90 -8.63
CA ALA A 38 -11.08 -22.12 -7.20
C ALA A 38 -12.21 -21.53 -6.35
N THR A 39 -12.43 -22.11 -5.17
CA THR A 39 -13.37 -21.59 -4.18
C THR A 39 -12.59 -20.91 -3.06
N PHE A 40 -12.96 -19.66 -2.76
CA PHE A 40 -12.34 -18.87 -1.69
C PHE A 40 -13.28 -18.71 -0.51
N THR A 41 -12.71 -18.68 0.70
CA THR A 41 -13.44 -18.19 1.89
C THR A 41 -13.10 -16.71 2.12
N VAL A 42 -14.02 -15.94 2.71
CA VAL A 42 -13.95 -14.47 2.80
C VAL A 42 -12.75 -13.89 3.56
N THR A 43 -11.97 -14.74 4.24
CA THR A 43 -10.78 -14.34 5.01
C THR A 43 -9.49 -14.99 4.49
N GLN A 44 -9.56 -15.76 3.41
CA GLN A 44 -8.43 -16.53 2.93
C GLN A 44 -7.62 -15.71 1.91
N SER A 45 -6.33 -15.57 2.19
CA SER A 45 -5.34 -15.05 1.24
C SER A 45 -4.63 -16.21 0.54
N MET A 46 -4.42 -16.06 -0.76
CA MET A 46 -3.73 -17.03 -1.61
C MET A 46 -2.72 -16.31 -2.50
N ILE A 47 -1.80 -17.07 -3.08
CA ILE A 47 -0.83 -16.55 -4.04
C ILE A 47 -1.13 -17.15 -5.40
N LEU A 48 -1.32 -16.29 -6.39
CA LEU A 48 -1.33 -16.67 -7.80
C LEU A 48 0.07 -16.41 -8.36
N VAL A 49 0.70 -17.46 -8.90
CA VAL A 49 1.94 -17.37 -9.65
C VAL A 49 1.60 -17.64 -11.11
N VAL A 50 2.05 -16.77 -12.01
CA VAL A 50 1.88 -16.92 -13.45
C VAL A 50 3.26 -17.06 -14.07
N THR A 51 3.46 -18.07 -14.89
CA THR A 51 4.68 -18.28 -15.67
C THR A 51 4.34 -18.46 -17.14
N THR A 52 5.35 -18.38 -17.99
CA THR A 52 5.24 -18.90 -19.35
C THR A 52 5.43 -20.41 -19.34
N TYR A 53 4.92 -21.09 -20.37
CA TYR A 53 5.19 -22.52 -20.55
C TYR A 53 6.65 -22.77 -20.95
N HIS A 54 7.21 -21.91 -21.82
CA HIS A 54 8.61 -21.95 -22.22
C HIS A 54 9.46 -20.92 -21.46
N PRO A 55 10.68 -21.29 -21.04
CA PRO A 55 11.54 -20.43 -20.20
C PRO A 55 12.06 -19.18 -20.93
N ASP A 56 12.09 -19.19 -22.26
CA ASP A 56 12.59 -18.08 -23.07
C ASP A 56 11.47 -17.11 -23.51
N ASP A 57 10.21 -17.46 -23.24
CA ASP A 57 9.08 -16.62 -23.59
C ASP A 57 8.97 -15.45 -22.61
N ILE A 58 8.81 -14.25 -23.18
CA ILE A 58 8.52 -13.03 -22.44
C ILE A 58 7.36 -12.30 -23.10
N GLY A 59 6.51 -11.68 -22.30
CA GLY A 59 5.37 -10.94 -22.83
C GLY A 59 4.50 -10.33 -21.75
N GLU A 60 3.67 -9.38 -22.19
CA GLU A 60 2.63 -8.82 -21.35
C GLU A 60 1.52 -9.86 -21.17
N PHE A 61 0.88 -9.84 -20.00
CA PHE A 61 -0.27 -10.67 -19.71
C PHE A 61 -1.36 -9.81 -19.07
N ASN A 62 -2.57 -10.34 -19.02
CA ASN A 62 -3.68 -9.74 -18.29
C ASN A 62 -4.37 -10.83 -17.50
N ILE A 63 -4.70 -10.54 -16.24
CA ILE A 63 -5.46 -11.45 -15.40
C ILE A 63 -6.90 -10.93 -15.35
N SER A 64 -7.84 -11.73 -15.85
CA SER A 64 -9.27 -11.52 -15.62
C SER A 64 -9.75 -12.46 -14.52
N ILE A 65 -10.55 -11.92 -13.60
CA ILE A 65 -11.15 -12.69 -12.52
C ILE A 65 -12.65 -12.53 -12.60
N HIS A 66 -13.35 -13.66 -12.65
CA HIS A 66 -14.80 -13.71 -12.64
C HIS A 66 -15.26 -14.48 -11.42
N GLY A 67 -16.22 -13.92 -10.70
CA GLY A 67 -16.76 -14.54 -9.51
C GLY A 67 -17.93 -13.75 -8.93
N PRO A 68 -18.63 -14.32 -7.94
CA PRO A 68 -19.76 -13.67 -7.29
C PRO A 68 -19.36 -12.49 -6.39
N ALA A 69 -18.06 -12.30 -6.14
CA ALA A 69 -17.51 -11.25 -5.29
C ALA A 69 -16.25 -10.64 -5.92
N GLN A 70 -15.95 -9.41 -5.52
CA GLN A 70 -14.72 -8.73 -5.95
C GLN A 70 -13.51 -9.31 -5.22
N LEU A 71 -12.44 -9.61 -5.97
CA LEU A 71 -11.14 -9.96 -5.40
C LEU A 71 -10.19 -8.76 -5.49
N SER A 72 -9.32 -8.63 -4.49
CA SER A 72 -8.20 -7.70 -4.51
C SER A 72 -6.94 -8.47 -4.86
N LEU A 73 -6.26 -8.04 -5.93
CA LEU A 73 -4.96 -8.55 -6.30
C LEU A 73 -3.89 -7.60 -5.79
N THR A 74 -3.03 -8.09 -4.91
CA THR A 74 -1.86 -7.38 -4.43
C THR A 74 -0.61 -8.16 -4.85
N PRO A 75 0.40 -7.51 -5.46
CA PRO A 75 1.63 -8.21 -5.82
C PRO A 75 2.28 -8.89 -4.61
N TYR A 76 2.71 -10.14 -4.78
CA TYR A 76 3.37 -10.91 -3.74
C TYR A 76 4.89 -10.83 -3.89
N ILE A 77 5.59 -10.38 -2.84
CA ILE A 77 7.05 -10.35 -2.80
C ILE A 77 7.54 -11.49 -1.91
N SER A 78 8.16 -12.51 -2.53
CA SER A 78 8.86 -13.54 -1.79
C SER A 78 10.21 -13.00 -1.29
N THR A 79 10.34 -12.81 0.02
CA THR A 79 11.64 -12.49 0.62
C THR A 79 12.48 -13.76 0.79
N SER A 80 12.93 -14.34 -0.32
CA SER A 80 13.98 -15.35 -0.31
C SER A 80 15.33 -14.64 -0.16
N ASN A 81 15.94 -14.72 1.02
CA ASN A 81 17.32 -14.34 1.22
C ASN A 81 18.18 -15.30 0.39
N THR A 82 18.79 -14.81 -0.69
CA THR A 82 19.86 -15.54 -1.36
C THR A 82 21.06 -15.53 -0.42
N VAL A 83 21.28 -16.63 0.30
CA VAL A 83 22.57 -16.89 0.94
C VAL A 83 23.52 -17.29 -0.19
N THR A 84 24.35 -16.35 -0.63
CA THR A 84 25.52 -16.65 -1.45
C THR A 84 26.52 -17.41 -0.59
N ASN A 85 26.62 -18.73 -0.78
CA ASN A 85 27.81 -19.46 -0.37
C ASN A 85 28.88 -19.26 -1.46
N THR A 86 29.93 -18.55 -1.08
CA THR A 86 31.20 -18.46 -1.80
C THR A 86 31.85 -19.83 -1.85
N ASN A 87 32.02 -20.37 -3.06
CA ASN A 87 33.22 -21.05 -3.59
C ASN A 87 32.81 -22.08 -4.65
N GLU A 88 32.65 -21.65 -5.90
CA GLU A 88 33.06 -22.46 -7.05
C GLU A 88 33.14 -21.59 -8.31
N THR A 89 34.32 -21.60 -8.92
CA THR A 89 34.62 -20.92 -10.17
C THR A 89 34.16 -21.82 -11.31
N THR A 90 32.98 -21.57 -11.87
CA THR A 90 32.59 -22.07 -13.20
C THR A 90 31.61 -21.09 -13.84
N SER A 91 31.81 -20.87 -15.14
CA SER A 91 31.14 -19.89 -16.02
C SER A 91 29.64 -19.70 -15.73
N VAL A 92 29.29 -18.50 -15.29
CA VAL A 92 27.90 -18.08 -15.06
C VAL A 92 27.34 -17.55 -16.38
N ASP A 93 26.44 -18.30 -16.99
CA ASP A 93 25.49 -17.76 -17.97
C ASP A 93 24.55 -16.78 -17.26
N THR A 94 24.42 -15.60 -17.86
CA THR A 94 23.64 -14.50 -17.32
C THR A 94 22.15 -14.75 -17.60
N ILE A 95 21.39 -15.19 -16.60
CA ILE A 95 19.93 -15.29 -16.70
C ILE A 95 19.32 -13.90 -16.50
N ALA A 96 18.84 -13.31 -17.58
CA ALA A 96 18.09 -12.06 -17.56
C ALA A 96 16.71 -12.28 -16.91
N THR A 97 16.41 -11.59 -15.82
CA THR A 97 15.08 -11.58 -15.22
C THR A 97 14.28 -10.41 -15.80
N THR A 98 13.47 -10.68 -16.81
CA THR A 98 12.53 -9.71 -17.40
C THR A 98 11.25 -9.65 -16.55
N THR A 99 10.98 -8.49 -15.96
CA THR A 99 9.73 -8.22 -15.23
C THR A 99 8.77 -7.52 -16.19
N THR A 100 7.68 -8.17 -16.58
CA THR A 100 6.66 -7.58 -17.46
C THR A 100 5.47 -7.06 -16.67
N THR A 101 5.11 -5.79 -16.89
CA THR A 101 3.97 -5.11 -16.27
C THR A 101 2.68 -5.45 -17.03
N ALA A 102 1.72 -6.10 -16.35
CA ALA A 102 0.39 -6.38 -16.88
C ALA A 102 -0.53 -5.15 -16.73
N THR A 103 -1.13 -4.66 -17.82
CA THR A 103 -2.07 -3.52 -17.82
C THR A 103 -3.51 -4.02 -17.83
N THR A 104 -4.13 -4.19 -16.66
CA THR A 104 -5.51 -4.68 -16.56
C THR A 104 -6.52 -3.63 -17.04
N THR A 105 -7.25 -3.94 -18.11
CA THR A 105 -8.45 -3.16 -18.51
C THR A 105 -9.68 -3.77 -17.84
N ILE A 106 -10.33 -3.00 -16.97
CA ILE A 106 -11.58 -3.40 -16.29
C ILE A 106 -12.76 -2.98 -17.18
N SER A 107 -13.36 -3.92 -17.90
CA SER A 107 -14.65 -3.70 -18.56
C SER A 107 -15.78 -4.00 -17.58
N THR A 108 -16.56 -2.98 -17.22
CA THR A 108 -17.74 -3.11 -16.37
C THR A 108 -18.95 -3.53 -17.19
N THR A 109 -19.68 -4.56 -16.74
CA THR A 109 -21.06 -4.80 -17.18
C THR A 109 -21.92 -4.89 -15.93
N THR A 110 -22.65 -3.82 -15.66
CA THR A 110 -23.56 -3.73 -14.52
C THR A 110 -24.80 -4.56 -14.80
N THR A 111 -24.93 -5.74 -14.21
CA THR A 111 -26.20 -6.46 -14.22
C THR A 111 -27.07 -5.93 -13.08
N THR A 112 -27.96 -5.00 -13.42
CA THR A 112 -29.03 -4.51 -12.53
C THR A 112 -29.98 -5.66 -12.22
N SER A 113 -29.89 -6.21 -11.00
CA SER A 113 -30.96 -7.06 -10.47
C SER A 113 -32.05 -6.15 -9.91
N ILE A 114 -33.13 -6.00 -10.66
CA ILE A 114 -34.35 -5.32 -10.23
C ILE A 114 -35.04 -6.25 -9.22
N ILE A 115 -35.04 -5.89 -7.94
CA ILE A 115 -36.00 -6.43 -6.98
C ILE A 115 -37.07 -5.36 -6.79
N THR A 116 -38.20 -5.56 -7.46
CA THR A 116 -39.45 -4.86 -7.23
C THR A 116 -40.19 -5.54 -6.08
N THR A 117 -40.48 -4.84 -5.00
CA THR A 117 -41.70 -5.08 -4.22
C THR A 117 -42.09 -3.86 -3.40
N ALA A 118 -43.40 -3.65 -3.29
CA ALA A 118 -44.05 -2.37 -3.08
C ALA A 118 -44.34 -2.02 -1.60
N THR A 119 -44.37 -0.70 -1.41
CA THR A 119 -45.09 0.19 -0.48
C THR A 119 -45.98 -0.37 0.65
N ALA A 120 -45.81 0.20 1.85
CA ALA A 120 -46.94 0.66 2.67
C ALA A 120 -46.61 2.00 3.35
N VAL A 121 -47.33 3.04 2.92
CA VAL A 121 -47.34 4.39 3.53
C VAL A 121 -48.30 4.35 4.72
N THR A 122 -47.91 4.89 5.87
CA THR A 122 -48.88 5.28 6.90
C THR A 122 -48.44 6.58 7.57
N THR A 123 -49.11 7.65 7.18
CA THR A 123 -49.03 8.97 7.78
C THR A 123 -49.81 8.98 9.09
N LYS A 124 -49.20 9.43 10.20
CA LYS A 124 -49.95 9.93 11.35
C LYS A 124 -49.46 11.31 11.76
N ARG A 125 -50.42 12.25 11.74
CA ARG A 125 -50.36 13.66 12.11
C ARG A 125 -51.01 13.83 13.50
N ALA A 126 -50.72 14.98 14.13
CA ALA A 126 -51.28 15.56 15.37
C ALA A 126 -50.31 15.47 16.57
N THR A 127 -50.07 16.47 17.42
CA THR A 127 -50.75 17.77 17.64
C THR A 127 -49.86 18.64 18.54
N LYS A 128 -49.91 19.97 18.35
CA LYS A 128 -49.44 21.00 19.29
C LYS A 128 -50.08 20.83 20.67
N LYS A 129 -49.31 21.03 21.75
CA LYS A 129 -49.85 21.53 23.02
C LYS A 129 -48.91 22.54 23.67
N SER A 130 -49.44 23.77 23.74
CA SER A 130 -48.97 24.92 24.49
C SER A 130 -48.97 24.62 25.99
N THR A 131 -47.97 25.08 26.75
CA THR A 131 -48.14 25.42 28.17
C THR A 131 -47.26 26.61 28.53
N LYS A 132 -47.92 27.60 29.14
CA LYS A 132 -47.44 28.90 29.63
C LYS A 132 -47.38 28.81 31.17
N ARG A 133 -46.33 29.35 31.81
CA ARG A 133 -46.30 29.97 33.18
C ARG A 133 -44.84 30.26 33.58
N THR A 134 -44.44 31.53 33.70
CA THR A 134 -44.22 32.32 34.96
C THR A 134 -43.27 31.67 35.97
N SER A 135 -42.38 32.32 36.72
CA SER A 135 -41.82 33.68 36.83
C SER A 135 -40.77 33.61 37.98
N ARG A 136 -39.71 34.43 37.92
CA ARG A 136 -38.96 35.01 39.06
C ARG A 136 -38.14 34.08 40.00
N ARG A 137 -36.81 34.29 40.05
CA ARG A 137 -36.09 34.74 41.27
C ARG A 137 -34.60 35.01 40.98
N THR A 138 -34.19 36.23 41.30
CA THR A 138 -32.81 36.74 41.31
C THR A 138 -32.02 36.25 42.52
N THR A 139 -30.75 35.91 42.34
CA THR A 139 -29.67 36.16 43.31
C THR A 139 -28.33 36.31 42.60
N LYS A 140 -27.73 37.51 42.72
CA LYS A 140 -26.32 37.81 42.44
C LYS A 140 -25.42 37.07 43.44
N LYS A 141 -24.38 36.38 42.96
CA LYS A 141 -23.16 36.05 43.72
C LYS A 141 -22.03 35.87 42.70
N SER A 142 -21.22 36.92 42.52
CA SER A 142 -19.86 37.08 43.05
C SER A 142 -18.81 36.21 42.34
N ILE A 143 -17.86 36.94 41.76
CA ILE A 143 -16.84 36.56 40.79
C ILE A 143 -15.75 35.67 41.41
N ARG A 144 -15.35 34.61 40.68
CA ARG A 144 -13.97 34.11 40.61
C ARG A 144 -13.74 33.52 39.22
N PRO A 145 -12.88 34.09 38.36
CA PRO A 145 -12.51 33.47 37.11
C PRO A 145 -11.49 32.37 37.42
N THR A 146 -11.97 31.13 37.49
CA THR A 146 -11.08 29.97 37.40
C THR A 146 -10.77 29.81 35.92
N ILE A 147 -9.49 29.98 35.56
CA ILE A 147 -8.97 29.62 34.24
C ILE A 147 -9.11 28.10 34.14
N THR A 148 -10.19 27.66 33.52
CA THR A 148 -10.34 26.27 33.07
C THR A 148 -9.43 26.13 31.87
N THR A 149 -8.33 25.41 32.08
CA THR A 149 -7.43 24.89 31.06
C THR A 149 -8.27 24.26 29.93
N PRO A 150 -7.98 24.53 28.64
CA PRO A 150 -8.72 23.91 27.56
C PRO A 150 -8.51 22.39 27.65
N THR A 151 -9.61 21.73 27.96
CA THR A 151 -9.80 20.29 27.90
C THR A 151 -9.40 19.80 26.52
N THR A 152 -8.63 18.72 26.50
CA THR A 152 -8.14 17.97 25.34
C THR A 152 -9.14 18.02 24.19
N ASP A 153 -8.74 18.67 23.10
CA ASP A 153 -9.46 18.74 21.85
C ASP A 153 -9.50 17.34 21.24
N THR A 154 -10.48 16.54 21.66
CA THR A 154 -10.94 15.39 20.88
C THR A 154 -11.66 15.95 19.67
N THR A 155 -10.87 16.39 18.68
CA THR A 155 -11.36 16.60 17.33
C THR A 155 -11.85 15.24 16.86
N THR A 156 -13.14 14.98 17.05
CA THR A 156 -13.83 13.83 16.48
C THR A 156 -13.59 13.91 14.98
N THR A 157 -12.69 13.07 14.47
CA THR A 157 -12.45 12.86 13.04
C THR A 157 -13.75 12.32 12.44
N SER A 158 -14.63 13.24 12.04
CA SER A 158 -15.90 12.97 11.36
C SER A 158 -15.63 12.55 9.92
N GLY A 159 -14.88 11.46 9.75
CA GLY A 159 -14.54 10.87 8.46
C GLY A 159 -14.81 9.37 8.47
N ILE A 160 -15.08 8.82 7.29
CA ILE A 160 -15.19 7.38 7.12
C ILE A 160 -13.82 6.76 7.35
N GLN A 161 -13.77 5.71 8.17
CA GLN A 161 -12.53 5.06 8.57
C GLN A 161 -12.15 3.92 7.62
N SER A 162 -10.87 3.88 7.27
CA SER A 162 -10.19 2.73 6.67
C SER A 162 -9.01 2.30 7.53
N SER A 163 -8.56 1.06 7.40
CA SER A 163 -7.39 0.58 8.13
C SER A 163 -6.56 -0.41 7.34
N TYR A 164 -5.24 -0.40 7.59
CA TYR A 164 -4.27 -1.36 7.08
C TYR A 164 -3.35 -1.80 8.23
N SER A 165 -2.84 -3.02 8.19
CA SER A 165 -1.87 -3.51 9.18
C SER A 165 -0.68 -4.11 8.47
N GLY A 166 0.53 -3.86 8.98
CA GLY A 166 1.77 -4.31 8.40
C GLY A 166 2.88 -4.42 9.43
N ALA A 167 4.08 -4.72 8.97
CA ALA A 167 5.27 -4.74 9.80
C ALA A 167 6.49 -4.30 9.00
N LEU A 168 7.40 -3.61 9.69
CA LEU A 168 8.76 -3.38 9.22
C LEU A 168 9.63 -4.50 9.76
N THR A 169 10.41 -5.13 8.89
CA THR A 169 11.29 -6.26 9.24
C THR A 169 12.66 -6.04 8.65
N GLU A 170 13.65 -6.84 9.05
CA GLU A 170 15.00 -6.79 8.47
C GLU A 170 15.03 -7.09 6.96
N LYS A 171 13.95 -7.68 6.44
CA LYS A 171 13.75 -8.00 5.02
C LYS A 171 13.06 -6.89 4.25
N SER A 172 12.55 -5.86 4.93
CA SER A 172 11.98 -4.68 4.29
C SER A 172 13.09 -3.93 3.55
N SER A 173 12.75 -3.33 2.41
CA SER A 173 13.66 -2.41 1.73
C SER A 173 14.04 -1.26 2.67
N SER A 174 15.25 -0.73 2.50
CA SER A 174 15.70 0.43 3.27
C SER A 174 15.99 1.62 2.36
N PHE A 175 15.94 2.82 2.92
CA PHE A 175 16.21 4.05 2.20
C PHE A 175 16.83 5.11 3.11
N MET A 176 17.26 6.22 2.49
CA MET A 176 17.59 7.44 3.23
C MET A 176 16.31 8.23 3.44
N ARG A 177 15.90 8.42 4.70
CA ARG A 177 14.69 9.19 5.04
C ARG A 177 14.85 10.66 4.61
N PRO A 178 13.77 11.37 4.20
CA PRO A 178 13.84 12.79 3.89
C PRO A 178 14.44 13.62 5.03
N LYS A 179 15.18 14.67 4.68
CA LYS A 179 15.77 15.66 5.62
C LYS A 179 16.73 15.09 6.68
N GLN A 180 17.17 13.84 6.55
CA GLN A 180 18.08 13.17 7.49
C GLN A 180 19.37 12.74 6.82
N ARG A 181 20.43 12.54 7.62
CA ARG A 181 21.70 11.95 7.19
C ARG A 181 21.76 10.53 7.74
N GLY A 182 21.85 9.53 6.86
CA GLY A 182 21.98 8.13 7.26
C GLY A 182 21.16 7.18 6.39
N TYR A 183 21.60 5.93 6.32
CA TYR A 183 20.93 4.82 5.63
C TYR A 183 20.35 3.84 6.65
N GLY A 184 19.61 2.83 6.19
CA GLY A 184 19.15 1.72 7.02
C GLY A 184 17.76 1.90 7.64
N PHE A 185 16.97 2.88 7.19
CA PHE A 185 15.58 2.99 7.59
C PHE A 185 14.74 2.01 6.80
N TYR A 186 14.28 0.93 7.43
CA TYR A 186 13.32 0.01 6.83
C TYR A 186 12.02 0.72 6.51
N PHE A 187 11.44 0.44 5.35
CA PHE A 187 10.19 1.06 4.96
C PHE A 187 9.21 0.08 4.32
N LEU A 188 7.93 0.45 4.39
CA LEU A 188 6.88 -0.11 3.56
C LEU A 188 6.19 1.03 2.83
N ALA A 189 6.13 0.96 1.51
CA ALA A 189 5.36 1.88 0.70
C ALA A 189 3.94 1.33 0.52
N ILE A 190 2.95 2.21 0.54
CA ILE A 190 1.52 1.90 0.48
C ILE A 190 0.88 2.90 -0.48
N GLU A 191 0.21 2.40 -1.49
CA GLU A 191 -0.64 3.20 -2.35
C GLU A 191 -1.93 3.56 -1.60
N VAL A 192 -2.29 4.83 -1.68
CA VAL A 192 -3.49 5.40 -1.07
C VAL A 192 -4.44 5.78 -2.19
N ALA A 193 -5.36 4.88 -2.51
CA ALA A 193 -6.40 5.14 -3.51
C ALA A 193 -7.64 5.75 -2.84
N ILE A 194 -8.11 6.88 -3.38
CA ILE A 194 -9.28 7.61 -2.89
C ILE A 194 -10.31 7.83 -4.00
N SER A 195 -11.59 7.82 -3.63
CA SER A 195 -12.71 8.06 -4.55
C SER A 195 -13.31 9.46 -4.43
N SER A 196 -12.92 10.22 -3.40
CA SER A 196 -13.42 11.57 -3.13
C SER A 196 -12.28 12.48 -2.66
N SER A 197 -12.13 13.64 -3.29
CA SER A 197 -11.16 14.65 -2.91
C SER A 197 -11.54 15.30 -1.58
N GLY A 198 -10.55 15.67 -0.77
CA GLY A 198 -10.75 16.37 0.49
C GLY A 198 -9.67 16.09 1.52
N ILE A 199 -9.93 16.48 2.76
CA ILE A 199 -8.96 16.33 3.85
C ILE A 199 -8.99 14.89 4.36
N TYR A 200 -7.87 14.21 4.25
CA TYR A 200 -7.62 12.92 4.86
C TYR A 200 -6.66 13.07 6.04
N THR A 201 -6.96 12.35 7.12
CA THR A 201 -6.08 12.18 8.28
C THR A 201 -5.61 10.74 8.33
N ILE A 202 -4.31 10.49 8.24
CA ILE A 202 -3.70 9.16 8.31
C ILE A 202 -2.87 9.09 9.59
N ILE A 203 -3.20 8.15 10.46
CA ILE A 203 -2.57 7.93 11.76
C ILE A 203 -1.89 6.57 11.74
N CYS A 204 -0.69 6.50 12.30
CA CYS A 204 -0.03 5.24 12.61
C CYS A 204 -0.19 4.89 14.09
N GLU A 205 -0.51 3.63 14.37
CA GLU A 205 -0.48 3.05 15.70
C GLU A 205 0.60 1.95 15.71
N SER A 206 1.65 2.15 16.50
CA SER A 206 2.69 1.16 16.70
C SER A 206 3.28 1.21 18.11
N GLY A 207 3.98 0.14 18.48
CA GLY A 207 4.87 0.10 19.64
C GLY A 207 6.27 0.66 19.37
N ILE A 208 6.59 0.97 18.11
CA ILE A 208 7.84 1.65 17.71
C ILE A 208 7.54 3.11 17.34
N ASP A 209 8.58 3.94 17.36
CA ASP A 209 8.51 5.34 16.93
C ASP A 209 8.49 5.40 15.39
N THR A 210 7.36 5.81 14.81
CA THR A 210 7.13 5.73 13.36
C THR A 210 7.18 7.09 12.69
N TYR A 211 7.75 7.12 11.50
CA TYR A 211 7.83 8.29 10.64
C TYR A 211 7.04 8.04 9.35
N GLY A 212 6.16 8.97 8.99
CA GLY A 212 5.34 8.89 7.79
C GLY A 212 5.80 9.89 6.73
N CYS A 213 5.91 9.45 5.48
CA CYS A 213 6.16 10.31 4.33
C CYS A 213 5.04 10.13 3.31
N LEU A 214 4.39 11.21 2.89
CA LEU A 214 3.38 11.18 1.83
C LEU A 214 3.95 11.78 0.54
N TYR A 215 3.81 11.04 -0.55
CA TYR A 215 4.32 11.39 -1.88
C TYR A 215 3.20 11.51 -2.89
N ASN A 216 3.38 12.42 -3.84
CA ASN A 216 2.57 12.52 -5.04
C ASN A 216 3.11 11.59 -6.13
N GLU A 217 2.23 10.92 -6.85
CA GLU A 217 2.43 10.04 -8.02
C GLU A 217 3.31 8.80 -7.79
N SER A 218 4.50 8.97 -7.23
CA SER A 218 5.52 7.93 -7.15
C SER A 218 6.50 8.18 -6.01
N PHE A 219 6.93 7.11 -5.35
CA PHE A 219 8.03 7.13 -4.40
C PHE A 219 9.31 6.55 -5.03
N LEU A 220 10.44 7.25 -4.86
CA LEU A 220 11.76 6.81 -5.28
C LEU A 220 12.71 6.76 -4.08
N ALA A 221 13.10 5.55 -3.65
CA ALA A 221 13.96 5.36 -2.48
C ALA A 221 15.34 6.03 -2.60
N ASN A 222 15.87 6.15 -3.83
CA ASN A 222 17.13 6.84 -4.13
C ASN A 222 16.99 8.37 -4.25
N SER A 223 15.75 8.88 -4.31
CA SER A 223 15.44 10.31 -4.35
C SER A 223 14.27 10.61 -3.41
N PRO A 224 14.45 10.41 -2.09
CA PRO A 224 13.39 10.44 -1.09
C PRO A 224 12.73 11.81 -0.91
N ASN A 225 13.34 12.88 -1.43
CA ASN A 225 12.76 14.22 -1.41
C ASN A 225 11.93 14.54 -2.67
N SER A 226 12.00 13.69 -3.69
CA SER A 226 11.24 13.87 -4.94
C SER A 226 9.77 13.61 -4.69
N LYS A 227 8.91 14.53 -5.16
CA LYS A 227 7.45 14.48 -5.03
C LYS A 227 6.90 14.35 -3.60
N LEU A 228 7.72 14.68 -2.60
CA LEU A 228 7.30 14.66 -1.20
C LEU A 228 6.30 15.77 -0.91
N ILE A 229 5.14 15.42 -0.37
CA ILE A 229 4.05 16.34 -0.02
C ILE A 229 4.12 16.70 1.46
N ALA A 230 4.22 15.68 2.32
CA ALA A 230 4.16 15.85 3.76
C ALA A 230 5.00 14.79 4.49
N THR A 231 5.47 15.15 5.68
CA THR A 231 6.19 14.26 6.58
C THR A 231 5.80 14.55 8.01
N ASP A 232 5.75 13.52 8.86
CA ASP A 232 5.50 13.66 10.30
C ASP A 232 6.08 12.46 11.05
N ASP A 233 6.45 12.63 12.32
CA ASP A 233 6.90 11.56 13.22
C ASP A 233 6.25 11.56 14.60
N ASP A 234 5.77 12.68 15.11
CA ASP A 234 5.40 12.80 16.52
C ASP A 234 4.00 13.36 16.77
N SER A 235 3.22 13.66 15.73
CA SER A 235 1.87 14.23 15.89
C SER A 235 0.79 13.20 16.24
N GLY A 236 1.12 11.90 16.25
CA GLY A 236 0.25 10.80 16.62
C GLY A 236 0.50 10.28 18.04
N SER A 237 -0.20 9.21 18.42
CA SER A 237 -0.07 8.65 19.78
C SER A 237 1.26 7.93 19.96
N LYS A 238 1.91 8.07 21.13
CA LYS A 238 3.15 7.37 21.50
C LYS A 238 4.35 7.67 20.57
N GLY A 239 4.44 8.87 20.00
CA GLY A 239 5.51 9.21 19.05
C GLY A 239 5.37 8.46 17.74
N ASN A 240 4.13 8.23 17.29
CA ASN A 240 3.87 7.75 15.94
C ASN A 240 3.44 8.93 15.08
N PHE A 241 3.61 8.81 13.77
CA PHE A 241 3.18 9.88 12.87
C PHE A 241 1.64 10.02 12.79
N LYS A 242 1.21 11.26 12.50
CA LYS A 242 -0.13 11.64 12.05
C LYS A 242 -0.01 12.66 10.92
N LEU A 243 -0.39 12.23 9.72
CA LEU A 243 -0.40 13.08 8.53
C LEU A 243 -1.82 13.62 8.30
N ILE A 244 -1.92 14.91 8.00
CA ILE A 244 -3.17 15.55 7.56
C ILE A 244 -2.90 16.21 6.22
N ALA A 245 -3.60 15.79 5.18
CA ALA A 245 -3.38 16.29 3.81
C ALA A 245 -4.71 16.45 3.06
N ASN A 246 -4.79 17.47 2.21
CA ASN A 246 -5.89 17.62 1.27
C ASN A 246 -5.54 16.85 -0.02
N LEU A 247 -6.20 15.72 -0.24
CA LEU A 247 -5.92 14.80 -1.35
C LEU A 247 -6.90 15.01 -2.51
N THR A 248 -6.46 14.76 -3.73
CA THR A 248 -7.26 14.86 -4.95
C THR A 248 -7.35 13.49 -5.64
N THR A 249 -8.50 13.18 -6.26
CA THR A 249 -8.71 11.88 -6.94
C THR A 249 -7.93 11.75 -8.26
N THR A 250 -7.31 12.82 -8.74
CA THR A 250 -6.55 12.83 -9.99
C THR A 250 -5.12 12.36 -9.83
N GLU A 251 -4.65 12.23 -8.59
CA GLU A 251 -3.25 11.99 -8.27
C GLU A 251 -3.11 10.64 -7.56
N SER A 252 -2.16 9.81 -8.02
CA SER A 252 -1.77 8.62 -7.25
C SER A 252 -0.98 9.09 -6.03
N MET A 253 -1.20 8.46 -4.87
CA MET A 253 -0.60 8.89 -3.61
C MET A 253 0.13 7.72 -2.98
N ILE A 254 1.41 7.90 -2.65
CA ILE A 254 2.21 6.88 -1.99
C ILE A 254 2.52 7.32 -0.57
N LEU A 255 2.05 6.56 0.41
CA LEU A 255 2.44 6.67 1.80
C LEU A 255 3.61 5.72 2.08
N VAL A 256 4.71 6.25 2.57
CA VAL A 256 5.83 5.46 3.08
C VAL A 256 5.78 5.47 4.60
N VAL A 257 5.65 4.28 5.19
CA VAL A 257 5.78 4.03 6.62
C VAL A 257 7.20 3.61 6.91
N THR A 258 7.88 4.32 7.79
CA THR A 258 9.23 4.00 8.27
C THR A 258 9.35 4.33 9.77
N THR A 259 10.56 4.32 10.31
CA THR A 259 10.85 4.54 11.73
C THR A 259 11.64 5.82 11.97
N CYS A 260 11.58 6.33 13.20
CA CYS A 260 12.37 7.48 13.59
C CYS A 260 13.86 7.16 13.70
N ASN A 261 14.21 5.95 14.13
CA ASN A 261 15.58 5.45 14.19
C ASN A 261 15.82 4.36 13.14
N ALA A 262 17.05 4.27 12.63
CA ALA A 262 17.44 3.27 11.64
C ALA A 262 17.35 1.85 12.22
N GLU A 263 17.18 0.85 11.35
CA GLU A 263 17.18 -0.59 11.65
C GLU A 263 16.11 -1.05 12.65
N GLN A 264 15.15 -0.17 13.01
CA GLN A 264 14.03 -0.54 13.86
C GLN A 264 12.98 -1.35 13.08
N THR A 265 12.51 -2.42 13.72
CA THR A 265 11.50 -3.33 13.19
C THR A 265 10.31 -3.39 14.13
N GLY A 266 9.14 -3.71 13.61
CA GLY A 266 7.93 -3.82 14.42
C GLY A 266 6.65 -3.77 13.60
N ALA A 267 5.58 -4.28 14.21
CA ALA A 267 4.24 -4.22 13.62
C ALA A 267 3.63 -2.82 13.79
N PHE A 268 2.79 -2.43 12.84
CA PHE A 268 2.05 -1.17 12.88
C PHE A 268 0.66 -1.34 12.27
N LYS A 269 -0.23 -0.41 12.61
CA LYS A 269 -1.57 -0.29 12.05
C LYS A 269 -1.77 1.14 11.57
N LEU A 270 -2.20 1.30 10.33
CA LEU A 270 -2.66 2.57 9.80
C LEU A 270 -4.16 2.70 9.98
N ILE A 271 -4.59 3.91 10.32
CA ILE A 271 -5.98 4.31 10.37
C ILE A 271 -6.11 5.60 9.56
N ALA A 272 -6.92 5.55 8.50
CA ALA A 272 -7.20 6.70 7.66
C ALA A 272 -8.66 7.15 7.87
N TYR A 273 -8.86 8.45 8.06
CA TYR A 273 -10.16 9.11 8.10
C TYR A 273 -10.27 10.09 6.95
N GLY A 274 -11.38 10.09 6.22
CA GLY A 274 -11.62 11.08 5.17
C GLY A 274 -13.08 11.19 4.76
N PRO A 275 -13.38 11.96 3.71
CA PRO A 275 -14.73 12.06 3.16
C PRO A 275 -15.31 10.71 2.71
N GLU A 276 -14.45 9.82 2.22
CA GLU A 276 -14.78 8.46 1.80
C GLU A 276 -13.71 7.46 2.26
N LYS A 277 -14.00 6.16 2.11
CA LYS A 277 -13.00 5.11 2.37
C LYS A 277 -11.79 5.27 1.46
N ALA A 278 -10.61 5.42 2.08
CA ALA A 278 -9.34 5.21 1.39
C ALA A 278 -9.05 3.71 1.28
N ILE A 279 -8.55 3.27 0.13
CA ILE A 279 -8.02 1.92 -0.06
C ILE A 279 -6.51 2.00 0.12
N LEU A 280 -5.97 1.18 1.02
CA LEU A 280 -4.56 1.14 1.38
C LEU A 280 -3.97 -0.18 0.91
N THR A 281 -3.15 -0.15 -0.13
CA THR A 281 -2.56 -1.33 -0.77
C THR A 281 -1.04 -1.25 -0.73
N PRO A 282 -0.31 -2.34 -0.39
CA PRO A 282 1.15 -2.34 -0.47
C PRO A 282 1.62 -1.88 -1.86
N TYR A 283 2.45 -0.84 -1.89
CA TYR A 283 3.05 -0.32 -3.10
C TYR A 283 4.39 -0.99 -3.35
N VAL A 284 4.51 -1.65 -4.49
CA VAL A 284 5.75 -2.30 -4.91
C VAL A 284 6.56 -1.34 -5.75
N THR A 285 7.62 -0.79 -5.18
CA THR A 285 8.66 -0.10 -5.97
C THR A 285 9.40 -1.14 -6.79
N ILE A 286 9.25 -1.08 -8.12
CA ILE A 286 10.16 -1.77 -9.04
C ILE A 286 11.52 -1.07 -8.89
N PRO A 287 12.58 -1.75 -8.41
CA PRO A 287 13.90 -1.13 -8.39
C PRO A 287 14.30 -0.83 -9.83
N LEU A 288 14.52 0.45 -10.16
CA LEU A 288 15.19 0.79 -11.41
C LEU A 288 16.63 0.27 -11.30
N THR A 289 16.95 -0.78 -12.05
CA THR A 289 18.33 -1.17 -12.34
C THR A 289 18.99 -0.02 -13.08
N THR A 290 19.69 0.84 -12.35
CA THR A 290 20.57 1.83 -12.95
C THR A 290 21.82 1.10 -13.45
N THR A 291 21.86 0.81 -14.75
CA THR A 291 23.09 0.40 -15.43
C THR A 291 24.05 1.58 -15.38
N SER A 292 24.94 1.61 -14.39
CA SER A 292 26.03 2.56 -14.34
C SER A 292 27.06 2.17 -15.40
N THR A 293 26.99 2.78 -16.58
CA THR A 293 28.04 2.68 -17.59
C THR A 293 29.27 3.41 -17.07
N SER A 294 30.20 2.68 -16.46
CA SER A 294 31.52 3.20 -16.13
C SER A 294 32.31 3.39 -17.44
N THR A 295 32.39 4.63 -17.92
CA THR A 295 33.32 5.02 -18.98
C THR A 295 34.74 5.06 -18.42
N THR A 296 35.45 3.94 -18.49
CA THR A 296 36.91 3.92 -18.32
C THR A 296 37.55 4.71 -19.46
N THR A 297 38.00 5.93 -19.16
CA THR A 297 38.82 6.73 -20.07
C THR A 297 40.26 6.28 -19.92
N SER A 298 40.74 5.44 -20.83
CA SER A 298 42.16 5.06 -20.90
C SER A 298 42.97 6.27 -21.38
N ALA A 299 43.72 6.88 -20.47
CA ALA A 299 44.69 7.93 -20.80
C ALA A 299 45.93 7.31 -21.46
N THR A 300 46.07 7.49 -22.78
CA THR A 300 47.28 7.11 -23.51
C THR A 300 48.41 8.08 -23.19
N LYS A 301 49.42 7.60 -22.47
CA LYS A 301 50.64 8.34 -22.12
C LYS A 301 51.56 8.41 -23.35
N SER A 302 51.59 9.53 -24.05
CA SER A 302 52.56 9.78 -25.12
C SER A 302 53.95 10.03 -24.52
N ARG A 303 54.92 9.18 -24.87
CA ARG A 303 56.32 9.27 -24.47
C ARG A 303 57.11 9.93 -25.60
N ILE A 304 57.38 11.23 -25.47
CA ILE A 304 58.34 11.95 -26.30
C ILE A 304 59.74 11.58 -25.79
N GLY A 305 60.46 10.76 -26.56
CA GLY A 305 61.88 10.50 -26.39
C GLY A 305 62.65 11.28 -27.44
N GLY A 306 63.49 12.22 -26.99
CA GLY A 306 64.44 12.92 -27.84
C GLY A 306 65.66 12.06 -28.17
N ARG A 307 66.20 12.31 -29.37
CA ARG A 307 67.63 12.48 -29.65
C ARG A 307 67.78 13.21 -30.97
#